data_AF-A0A821WJG1-F1
#
_entry.id   AF-A0A821WJG1-F1
#
_cell.length_a   1.000
_cell.length_b   1.000
_cell.length_c   1.000
_cell.angle_alpha   90.00
_cell.angle_beta   90.00
_cell.angle_gamma   90.00
#
_symmetry.space_group_name_H-M   'P 1'
#
loop_
_entity.id
_entity.type
_entity.pdbx_description
1 polymer ?
#
loop_
_entity_poly.entity_id
_entity_poly.type
_entity_poly.pdbx_seq_one_letter_code
_entity_poly.pdbx_strand_id
1 'polypeptide(L)'
;MDQSCTSFLQGNLNHCAAAQDLFLQSMVELGVKVAVVSEPYYVAQRSHWKGDTLGLVAVIVSPMGMAITLRERGPGYVMVDWGPCTVVGTYFSLTSRFGISKALLET
;
A
#
# COMPACT_ATOMS: atom_id res chain seq x y z
N MET A 1 -17.35 1.82 19.84
CA MET A 1 -16.33 1.66 18.79
C MET A 1 -16.48 2.88 17.90
N ASP A 2 -15.62 3.87 18.08
CA ASP A 2 -15.63 5.06 17.24
C ASP A 2 -15.17 4.65 15.84
N GLN A 3 -16.10 4.53 14.89
CA GLN A 3 -15.80 4.46 13.47
C GLN A 3 -15.43 5.89 13.03
N SER A 4 -14.32 6.42 13.54
CA SER A 4 -13.75 7.64 13.01
C SER A 4 -13.39 7.34 11.55
N CYS A 5 -14.07 8.01 10.63
CA CYS A 5 -13.96 7.85 9.19
C CYS A 5 -12.48 7.70 8.79
N THR A 6 -12.05 6.46 8.52
CA THR A 6 -10.66 6.20 8.19
C THR A 6 -10.42 6.71 6.79
N SER A 7 -9.62 7.77 6.67
CA SER A 7 -9.14 8.25 5.39
C SER A 7 -8.04 7.34 4.85
N PHE A 8 -8.18 6.97 3.58
CA PHE A 8 -7.21 6.20 2.80
C PHE A 8 -6.58 7.13 1.76
N LEU A 9 -5.29 6.92 1.47
CA LEU A 9 -4.62 7.58 0.35
C LEU A 9 -4.10 6.53 -0.63
N GLN A 10 -4.42 6.68 -1.91
CA GLN A 10 -3.88 5.82 -2.95
C GLN A 10 -3.20 6.68 -4.03
N GLY A 11 -2.02 6.26 -4.49
CA GLY A 11 -1.32 6.98 -5.56
C GLY A 11 -0.33 6.08 -6.32
N ASN A 12 -0.08 6.42 -7.58
CA ASN A 12 1.05 5.91 -8.35
C ASN A 12 2.12 7.01 -8.40
N LEU A 13 3.34 6.72 -7.94
CA LEU A 13 4.43 7.68 -7.85
C LEU A 13 5.36 7.66 -9.06
N ASN A 14 5.19 6.70 -9.97
CA ASN A 14 5.97 6.56 -11.20
C ASN A 14 7.48 6.60 -10.94
N HIS A 15 7.93 5.92 -9.87
CA HIS A 15 9.30 5.85 -9.40
C HIS A 15 9.97 7.22 -9.12
N CYS A 16 9.17 8.25 -8.83
CA CYS A 16 9.66 9.61 -8.58
C CYS A 16 9.92 9.85 -7.08
N ALA A 17 11.17 10.20 -6.73
CA ALA A 17 11.56 10.51 -5.35
C ALA A 17 10.73 11.68 -4.76
N ALA A 18 10.59 12.78 -5.50
CA ALA A 18 9.83 13.94 -5.04
C ALA A 18 8.33 13.63 -4.86
N ALA A 19 7.75 12.79 -5.72
CA ALA A 19 6.38 12.35 -5.56
C ALA A 19 6.21 11.50 -4.28
N GLN A 20 7.20 10.66 -3.96
CA GLN A 20 7.19 9.88 -2.72
C GLN A 20 7.27 10.77 -1.48
N ASP A 21 8.12 11.79 -1.48
CA ASP A 21 8.23 12.72 -0.36
C ASP A 21 6.91 13.48 -0.14
N LEU A 22 6.31 14.00 -1.22
CA LEU A 22 5.01 14.69 -1.15
C LEU A 22 3.88 13.75 -0.73
N PHE A 23 3.90 12.49 -1.15
CA PHE A 23 2.90 11.50 -0.76
C PHE A 23 2.98 11.21 0.75
N LEU A 24 4.18 11.00 1.29
CA LEU A 24 4.39 10.79 2.72
C LEU A 24 4.04 12.03 3.54
N GLN A 25 4.39 13.23 3.05
CA GLN A 25 3.97 14.48 3.67
C GLN A 25 2.45 14.63 3.68
N SER A 26 1.78 14.34 2.56
CA SER A 26 0.32 14.38 2.45
C SER A 26 -0.36 13.43 3.45
N MET A 27 0.22 12.24 3.68
CA MET A 27 -0.31 11.34 4.70
C MET A 27 -0.30 11.97 6.10
N VAL A 28 0.76 12.72 6.43
CA VAL A 28 0.90 13.40 7.72
C VAL A 28 -0.06 14.58 7.80
N GLU A 29 -0.06 15.46 6.80
CA GLU A 29 -0.87 16.69 6.79
C GLU A 29 -2.37 16.41 6.81
N LEU A 30 -2.81 15.36 6.11
CA LEU A 30 -4.21 14.96 6.04
C LEU A 30 -4.61 13.98 7.14
N GLY A 31 -3.67 13.57 8.01
CA GLY A 31 -3.93 12.62 9.09
C GLY A 31 -4.32 11.20 8.61
N VAL A 32 -3.96 10.84 7.38
CA VAL A 32 -4.24 9.53 6.76
C VAL A 32 -3.51 8.43 7.53
N LYS A 33 -4.23 7.38 7.88
CA LYS A 33 -3.70 6.28 8.70
C LYS A 33 -3.09 5.16 7.89
N VAL A 34 -3.55 4.98 6.65
CA VAL A 34 -3.13 3.91 5.76
C VAL A 34 -3.15 4.39 4.32
N ALA A 35 -2.12 4.01 3.57
CA ALA A 35 -1.98 4.35 2.17
C ALA A 35 -1.49 3.17 1.34
N VAL A 36 -1.91 3.15 0.08
CA VAL A 36 -1.47 2.20 -0.94
C VAL A 36 -0.73 2.97 -2.02
N VAL A 37 0.50 2.54 -2.31
CA VAL A 37 1.35 3.23 -3.27
C VAL A 37 1.84 2.29 -4.35
N SER A 38 1.62 2.67 -5.61
CA SER A 38 2.18 1.98 -6.79
C SER A 38 3.41 2.69 -7.30
N GLU A 39 4.35 1.93 -7.85
CA GLU A 39 5.64 2.37 -8.37
C GLU A 39 6.36 3.36 -7.44
N PRO A 40 6.58 3.00 -6.15
CA PRO A 40 7.35 3.84 -5.26
C PRO A 40 8.79 3.99 -5.77
N TYR A 41 9.44 5.09 -5.42
CA TYR A 41 10.88 5.27 -5.62
C TYR A 41 11.68 4.24 -4.80
N TYR A 42 11.24 3.94 -3.57
CA TYR A 42 11.73 2.82 -2.77
C TYR A 42 10.69 2.30 -1.78
N VAL A 43 10.84 1.05 -1.34
CA VAL A 43 10.08 0.47 -0.22
C VAL A 43 10.98 0.40 1.01
N ALA A 44 10.61 1.12 2.09
CA ALA A 44 11.42 1.13 3.31
C ALA A 44 11.38 -0.21 4.05
N GLN A 45 12.53 -0.67 4.57
CA GLN A 45 12.60 -1.84 5.47
C GLN A 45 12.20 -1.45 6.91
N ARG A 46 10.94 -1.03 7.08
CA ARG A 46 10.38 -0.60 8.38
C ARG A 46 9.10 -1.36 8.67
N SER A 47 8.74 -1.50 9.94
CA SER A 47 7.55 -2.25 10.38
C SER A 47 6.24 -1.70 9.78
N HIS A 48 6.16 -0.39 9.55
CA HIS A 48 5.00 0.31 9.00
C HIS A 48 4.95 0.36 7.46
N TRP A 49 5.83 -0.38 6.79
CA TRP A 49 5.85 -0.57 5.34
C TRP A 49 5.74 -2.06 5.01
N LYS A 50 4.94 -2.40 4.00
CA LYS A 50 4.92 -3.73 3.40
C LYS A 50 4.87 -3.58 1.89
N GLY A 51 5.94 -4.01 1.23
CA GLY A 51 5.99 -4.09 -0.23
C GLY A 51 5.68 -5.48 -0.74
N ASP A 52 5.31 -5.51 -2.02
CA ASP A 52 5.27 -6.72 -2.84
C ASP A 52 6.69 -7.30 -3.04
N THR A 53 6.80 -8.37 -3.83
CA THR A 53 8.12 -9.01 -4.06
C THR A 53 8.99 -8.28 -5.07
N LEU A 54 8.44 -7.37 -5.87
CA LEU A 54 9.15 -6.64 -6.92
C LEU A 54 9.43 -5.17 -6.61
N GLY A 55 8.89 -4.64 -5.51
CA GLY A 55 8.96 -3.21 -5.19
C GLY A 55 8.03 -2.33 -6.04
N LEU A 56 7.02 -2.92 -6.70
CA LEU A 56 6.06 -2.23 -7.55
C LEU A 56 4.86 -1.69 -6.79
N VAL A 57 4.53 -2.26 -5.63
CA VAL A 57 3.43 -1.76 -4.80
C VAL A 57 3.75 -1.94 -3.32
N ALA A 58 3.32 -0.99 -2.50
CA ALA A 58 3.47 -1.06 -1.06
C ALA A 58 2.24 -0.52 -0.32
N VAL A 59 2.02 -1.05 0.88
CA VAL A 59 1.12 -0.48 1.88
C VAL A 59 1.96 0.21 2.95
N ILE A 60 1.57 1.42 3.28
CA ILE A 60 2.22 2.27 4.28
C ILE A 60 1.18 2.61 5.35
N VAL A 61 1.52 2.45 6.62
CA VAL A 61 0.68 2.93 7.73
C VAL A 61 1.38 4.00 8.53
N SER A 62 0.58 4.87 9.14
CA SER A 62 1.07 5.86 10.09
C SER A 62 1.80 5.16 11.24
N PRO A 63 3.04 5.56 11.59
CA PRO A 63 3.79 4.96 12.70
C PRO A 63 3.10 5.10 14.07
N MET A 64 2.20 6.07 14.21
CA MET A 64 1.41 6.30 15.42
C MET A 64 0.05 5.57 15.41
N GLY A 65 -0.21 4.80 14.35
CA GLY A 65 -1.46 4.06 14.17
C GLY A 65 -1.34 2.60 14.59
N MET A 66 -2.36 1.83 14.21
CA MET A 66 -2.37 0.39 14.40
C MET A 66 -1.31 -0.28 13.51
N ALA A 67 -0.61 -1.28 14.07
CA ALA A 67 0.36 -2.07 13.34
C ALA A 67 -0.31 -2.86 12.20
N ILE A 68 0.49 -3.15 11.16
CA ILE A 68 0.09 -4.01 10.05
C ILE A 68 0.80 -5.36 10.10
N THR A 69 0.04 -6.41 9.80
CA THR A 69 0.59 -7.77 9.65
C THR A 69 0.57 -8.15 8.18
N LEU A 70 1.68 -8.70 7.67
CA LEU A 70 1.72 -9.22 6.30
C LEU A 70 0.87 -10.49 6.25
N ARG A 71 -0.16 -10.50 5.40
CA ARG A 71 -0.97 -11.70 5.13
C ARG A 71 -0.39 -12.49 3.97
N GLU A 72 -0.19 -11.83 2.83
CA GLU A 72 0.30 -12.43 1.60
C GLU A 72 0.99 -11.38 0.72
N ARG A 73 1.90 -11.80 -0.15
CA ARG A 73 2.46 -10.94 -1.20
C ARG A 73 2.99 -11.77 -2.36
N GLY A 74 2.97 -11.18 -3.53
CA GLY A 74 3.58 -11.75 -4.73
C GLY A 74 4.01 -10.66 -5.71
N PRO A 75 4.29 -11.01 -6.96
CA PRO A 75 4.66 -10.02 -7.97
C PRO A 75 3.49 -9.07 -8.27
N GLY A 76 3.66 -7.77 -7.97
CA GLY A 76 2.66 -6.75 -8.27
C GLY A 76 1.47 -6.69 -7.31
N TYR A 77 1.50 -7.42 -6.18
CA TYR A 77 0.49 -7.28 -5.12
C TYR A 77 1.03 -7.54 -3.71
N VAL A 78 0.39 -6.91 -2.74
CA VAL A 78 0.62 -7.13 -1.30
C VAL A 78 -0.70 -7.03 -0.53
N MET A 79 -0.91 -7.94 0.41
CA MET A 79 -2.08 -8.00 1.28
C MET A 79 -1.62 -7.89 2.73
N VAL A 80 -2.19 -6.93 3.46
CA VAL A 80 -1.88 -6.72 4.87
C VAL A 80 -3.15 -6.66 5.69
N ASP A 81 -3.08 -7.19 6.90
CA ASP A 81 -4.12 -7.01 7.89
C ASP A 81 -3.85 -5.75 8.70
N TRP A 82 -4.85 -4.88 8.74
CA TRP A 82 -4.88 -3.63 9.49
C TRP A 82 -6.14 -3.62 10.36
N GLY A 83 -5.99 -4.17 11.57
CA GLY A 83 -7.10 -4.39 12.49
C GLY A 83 -8.13 -5.36 11.91
N PRO A 84 -9.42 -4.98 11.85
CA PRO A 84 -10.45 -5.83 11.26
C PRO A 84 -10.47 -5.82 9.72
N CYS A 85 -9.64 -4.99 9.08
CA CYS A 85 -9.64 -4.81 7.63
C CYS A 85 -8.43 -5.50 6.99
N THR A 86 -8.62 -6.10 5.81
CA THR A 86 -7.52 -6.49 4.93
C THR A 86 -7.36 -5.44 3.83
N VAL A 87 -6.17 -4.86 3.73
CA VAL A 87 -5.81 -3.87 2.71
C VAL A 87 -5.00 -4.56 1.62
N VAL A 88 -5.43 -4.41 0.39
CA VAL A 88 -4.76 -5.00 -0.77
C VAL A 88 -4.24 -3.90 -1.68
N GLY A 89 -2.93 -3.87 -1.88
CA GLY A 89 -2.29 -3.04 -2.89
C GLY A 89 -1.99 -3.89 -4.12
N THR A 90 -2.37 -3.40 -5.30
CA THR A 90 -2.06 -4.04 -6.58
C THR A 90 -1.52 -3.02 -7.57
N TYR A 91 -0.53 -3.41 -8.37
CA TYR A 91 -0.13 -2.67 -9.55
C TYR A 91 -0.18 -3.59 -10.78
N PHE A 92 -0.86 -3.12 -11.82
CA PHE A 92 -1.00 -3.86 -13.07
C PHE A 92 -0.21 -3.18 -14.18
N SER A 93 0.97 -3.74 -14.49
CA SER A 93 1.79 -3.26 -15.61
C SER A 93 1.05 -3.49 -16.94
N LEU A 94 0.81 -2.42 -17.70
CA LEU A 94 0.14 -2.46 -19.00
C LEU A 94 0.88 -3.31 -20.06
N THR A 95 2.18 -3.54 -19.85
CA THR A 95 3.05 -4.29 -20.78
C THR A 95 3.11 -5.79 -20.44
N SER A 96 2.74 -6.17 -19.22
CA SER A 96 2.82 -7.55 -18.77
C SER A 96 1.50 -8.27 -19.06
N ARG A 97 1.55 -9.39 -19.80
CA ARG A 97 0.34 -10.18 -20.13
C ARG A 97 -0.24 -10.78 -18.83
N PHE A 98 -1.45 -10.36 -18.48
CA PHE A 98 -2.10 -10.69 -17.21
C PHE A 98 -2.69 -12.11 -17.14
N GLY A 99 -2.42 -12.82 -16.05
CA GLY A 99 -3.09 -14.06 -15.63
C GLY A 99 -3.56 -14.05 -14.16
N ILE A 100 -3.61 -12.89 -13.50
CA ILE A 100 -3.83 -12.76 -12.04
C ILE A 100 -5.20 -12.16 -11.63
N SER A 101 -6.06 -11.78 -12.57
CA SER A 101 -7.31 -11.06 -12.24
C SER A 101 -8.43 -11.91 -11.61
N LYS A 102 -8.26 -13.24 -11.45
CA LYS A 102 -9.32 -14.11 -10.90
C LYS A 102 -9.19 -14.42 -9.40
N ALA A 103 -7.99 -14.37 -8.82
CA ALA A 103 -7.77 -14.81 -7.44
C ALA A 103 -8.20 -13.78 -6.37
N LEU A 104 -8.29 -12.50 -6.72
CA LEU A 104 -8.53 -11.42 -5.74
C LEU A 104 -10.02 -11.14 -5.47
N LEU A 105 -10.94 -11.71 -6.26
CA LEU A 105 -12.38 -11.43 -6.18
C LEU A 105 -13.19 -12.60 -5.58
N GLU A 106 -12.54 -13.70 -5.22
CA GLU A 106 -13.20 -14.93 -4.74
C GLU A 106 -12.95 -15.24 -3.25
N THR A 107 -12.41 -14.28 -2.46
CA THR A 107 -12.22 -14.37 -0.99
C THR A 107 -13.13 -13.46 -0.21
#